data_AF-A0A7J2LR97-F1
#
_entry.id   AF-A0A7J2LR97-F1
#
_cell.length_a   1.000
_cell.length_b   1.000
_cell.length_c   1.000
_cell.angle_alpha   90.00
_cell.angle_beta   90.00
_cell.angle_gamma   90.00
#
_symmetry.space_group_name_H-M   'P 1'
#
loop_
_entity.id
_entity.type
_entity.pdbx_description
1 polymer ?
#
loop_
_entity_poly.entity_id
_entity_poly.type
_entity_poly.pdbx_seq_one_letter_code
_entity_poly.pdbx_strand_id
1 'polypeptide(L)'
;PWDEFEKKGGYHIRHIYGVVGSRKDYEAPKCETIISKYFCPYKNLSSAQLREVLRSFHPDMDEKILRNILEKARLGEATQACKLHLFYVSKRGYKLDEITHPLQFVRLAFMSRRRKKNEDTANAGENSE
;
A
#
# COMPACT_ATOMS: atom_id res chain seq x y z
N PRO A 1 14.55 19.46 -21.43
CA PRO A 1 14.64 20.84 -20.88
C PRO A 1 13.58 21.06 -19.81
N TRP A 2 13.92 21.78 -18.74
CA TRP A 2 13.03 22.06 -17.61
C TRP A 2 11.70 22.71 -18.04
N ASP A 3 11.75 23.61 -19.02
CA ASP A 3 10.58 24.35 -19.50
C ASP A 3 9.49 23.47 -20.12
N GLU A 4 9.87 22.36 -20.76
CA GLU A 4 8.90 21.42 -21.34
C GLU A 4 8.18 20.62 -20.24
N PHE A 5 8.91 20.22 -19.20
CA PHE A 5 8.34 19.59 -18.03
C PHE A 5 7.38 20.53 -17.30
N GLU A 6 7.76 21.79 -17.10
CA GLU A 6 6.93 22.78 -16.39
C GLU A 6 5.59 23.03 -17.10
N LYS A 7 5.61 23.07 -18.44
CA LYS A 7 4.43 23.27 -19.27
C LYS A 7 3.48 22.07 -19.21
N LYS A 8 4.01 20.84 -19.31
CA LYS A 8 3.18 19.63 -19.38
C LYS A 8 3.00 18.98 -18.00
N GLY A 9 4.08 18.47 -17.43
CA GLY A 9 4.07 17.80 -16.12
C GLY A 9 3.65 18.73 -14.97
N GLY A 10 4.22 19.94 -14.93
CA GLY A 10 3.91 20.93 -13.90
C GLY A 10 2.43 21.33 -13.88
N TYR A 11 1.81 21.48 -15.05
CA TYR A 11 0.37 21.74 -15.15
C TYR A 11 -0.48 20.59 -14.59
N HIS A 12 -0.17 19.34 -14.93
CA HIS A 12 -0.93 18.19 -14.45
C HIS A 12 -0.87 18.03 -12.93
N ILE A 13 0.31 18.22 -12.32
CA ILE A 13 0.47 18.17 -10.87
C ILE A 13 -0.40 19.26 -10.21
N ARG A 14 -0.27 20.50 -10.68
CA ARG A 14 -1.08 21.62 -10.19
C ARG A 14 -2.58 21.38 -10.35
N HIS A 15 -3.00 20.72 -11.42
CA HIS A 15 -4.41 20.42 -11.66
C HIS A 15 -4.94 19.35 -10.70
N ILE A 16 -4.17 18.30 -10.41
CA ILE A 16 -4.54 17.25 -9.45
C ILE A 16 -4.74 17.85 -8.05
N TYR A 17 -3.89 18.79 -7.65
CA TYR A 17 -4.01 19.50 -6.37
C TYR A 17 -5.02 20.65 -6.40
N GLY A 18 -5.79 20.83 -7.48
CA GLY A 18 -6.83 21.86 -7.56
C GLY A 18 -6.32 23.29 -7.54
N VAL A 19 -5.04 23.56 -7.81
CA VAL A 19 -4.49 24.94 -7.80
C VAL A 19 -4.61 25.64 -9.16
N VAL A 20 -5.00 24.92 -10.21
CA VAL A 20 -5.29 25.45 -11.56
C VAL A 20 -6.54 24.80 -12.16
N GLY A 21 -7.05 25.32 -13.27
CA GLY A 21 -8.23 24.77 -13.96
C GLY A 21 -9.52 24.95 -13.14
N SER A 22 -10.33 23.89 -13.04
CA SER A 22 -11.62 23.90 -12.30
C SER A 22 -11.48 23.95 -10.77
N ARG A 23 -10.24 23.95 -10.25
CA ARG A 23 -9.91 23.97 -8.82
C ARG A 23 -10.61 22.88 -7.98
N LYS A 24 -10.83 21.72 -8.60
CA LYS A 24 -11.34 20.54 -7.90
C LYS A 24 -10.20 19.88 -7.12
N ASP A 25 -10.47 19.58 -5.86
CA ASP A 25 -9.61 18.73 -5.05
C ASP A 25 -9.92 17.26 -5.42
N TYR A 26 -9.03 16.64 -6.19
CA TYR A 26 -9.26 15.29 -6.69
C TYR A 26 -8.93 14.26 -5.60
N GLU A 27 -9.94 13.52 -5.16
CA GLU A 27 -9.71 12.40 -4.24
C GLU A 27 -8.86 11.30 -4.88
N ALA A 28 -8.00 10.69 -4.07
CA ALA A 28 -7.28 9.50 -4.48
C ALA A 28 -8.26 8.38 -4.84
N PRO A 29 -7.99 7.59 -5.89
CA PRO A 29 -8.92 6.55 -6.34
C PRO A 29 -9.01 5.38 -5.34
N LYS A 30 -10.23 4.86 -5.16
CA LYS A 30 -10.52 3.66 -4.37
C LYS A 30 -9.93 2.40 -5.00
N CYS A 31 -9.75 1.34 -4.20
CA CYS A 31 -9.26 0.05 -4.69
C CYS A 31 -10.09 -0.49 -5.87
N GLU A 32 -11.42 -0.37 -5.81
CA GLU A 32 -12.31 -0.79 -6.90
C GLU A 32 -11.96 -0.09 -8.22
N THR A 33 -11.73 1.23 -8.19
CA THR A 33 -11.33 2.02 -9.36
C THR A 33 -9.94 1.63 -9.85
N ILE A 34 -9.00 1.38 -8.94
CA ILE A 34 -7.62 1.00 -9.30
C ILE A 34 -7.57 -0.40 -9.93
N ILE A 35 -8.29 -1.34 -9.32
CA ILE A 35 -8.41 -2.72 -9.82
C ILE A 35 -9.08 -2.71 -11.20
N SER A 36 -10.11 -1.89 -11.42
CA SER A 36 -10.84 -1.88 -12.69
C SER A 36 -10.17 -1.08 -13.81
N LYS A 37 -9.65 0.12 -13.52
CA LYS A 37 -9.23 1.11 -14.53
C LYS A 37 -7.75 1.42 -14.57
N TYR A 38 -7.02 1.08 -13.51
CA TYR A 38 -5.59 1.38 -13.40
C TYR A 38 -4.79 0.08 -13.19
N PHE A 39 -3.66 0.18 -12.49
CA PHE A 39 -2.77 -0.93 -12.21
C PHE A 39 -2.84 -1.33 -10.73
N CYS A 40 -3.32 -2.53 -10.45
CA CYS A 40 -3.24 -3.20 -9.16
C CYS A 40 -2.30 -4.41 -9.29
N PRO A 41 -1.15 -4.47 -8.59
CA PRO A 41 -0.21 -5.59 -8.71
C PRO A 41 -0.86 -6.97 -8.47
N TYR A 42 -1.80 -7.05 -7.53
CA TYR A 42 -2.50 -8.29 -7.17
C TYR A 42 -3.52 -8.75 -8.23
N LYS A 43 -3.88 -7.90 -9.19
CA LYS A 43 -4.73 -8.27 -10.33
C LYS A 43 -3.93 -8.41 -11.61
N ASN A 44 -2.96 -7.53 -11.84
CA ASN A 44 -2.32 -7.36 -13.14
C ASN A 44 -1.02 -8.16 -13.29
N LEU A 45 -0.33 -8.53 -12.20
CA LEU A 45 0.87 -9.34 -12.28
C LEU A 45 0.54 -10.84 -12.26
N SER A 46 1.30 -11.63 -13.01
CA SER A 46 1.29 -13.09 -12.86
C SER A 46 1.80 -13.49 -11.47
N SER A 47 1.46 -14.70 -11.01
CA SER A 47 1.94 -15.19 -9.71
C SER A 47 3.47 -15.25 -9.61
N ALA A 48 4.17 -15.47 -10.73
CA ALA A 48 5.63 -15.46 -10.77
C ALA A 48 6.19 -14.04 -10.56
N GLN A 49 5.68 -13.06 -11.31
CA GLN A 49 6.08 -11.65 -11.17
C GLN A 49 5.71 -11.09 -9.79
N LEU A 50 4.51 -11.40 -9.29
CA LEU A 50 4.07 -10.97 -7.97
C LEU A 50 4.95 -11.57 -6.87
N ARG A 51 5.36 -12.84 -7.00
CA ARG A 51 6.32 -13.47 -6.09
C ARG A 51 7.65 -12.74 -6.09
N GLU A 52 8.21 -12.45 -7.26
CA GLU A 52 9.47 -11.73 -7.39
C GLU A 52 9.42 -10.36 -6.72
N VAL A 53 8.36 -9.59 -6.98
CA VAL A 53 8.14 -8.28 -6.37
C VAL A 53 7.98 -8.37 -4.86
N LEU A 54 7.21 -9.34 -4.34
CA LEU A 54 7.06 -9.49 -2.89
C LEU A 54 8.36 -9.90 -2.21
N ARG A 55 9.15 -10.78 -2.84
CA ARG A 55 10.46 -11.21 -2.34
C ARG A 55 11.50 -10.09 -2.38
N SER A 56 11.45 -9.19 -3.35
CA SER A 56 12.39 -8.06 -3.42
C SER A 56 12.15 -7.06 -2.27
N PHE A 57 10.90 -6.84 -1.87
CA PHE A 57 10.57 -6.00 -0.71
C PHE A 57 10.70 -6.73 0.63
N HIS A 58 10.42 -8.04 0.65
CA HIS A 58 10.34 -8.86 1.86
C HIS A 58 11.09 -10.19 1.68
N PRO A 59 12.44 -10.18 1.69
CA PRO A 59 13.24 -11.37 1.47
C PRO A 59 12.94 -12.48 2.50
N ASP A 60 12.65 -12.09 3.74
CA ASP A 60 12.38 -12.93 4.91
C ASP A 60 10.90 -13.33 5.04
N MET A 61 10.05 -13.03 4.06
CA MET A 61 8.64 -13.42 4.09
C MET A 61 8.50 -14.95 4.17
N ASP A 62 7.71 -15.41 5.13
CA ASP A 62 7.39 -16.82 5.27
C ASP A 62 6.67 -17.36 4.00
N GLU A 63 7.08 -18.54 3.53
CA GLU A 63 6.60 -19.10 2.28
C GLU A 63 5.11 -19.46 2.34
N LYS A 64 4.56 -19.81 3.52
CA LYS A 64 3.13 -20.08 3.68
C LYS A 64 2.32 -18.78 3.51
N ILE A 65 2.79 -17.68 4.10
CA ILE A 65 2.15 -16.36 3.92
C ILE A 65 2.20 -15.94 2.45
N LEU A 66 3.36 -16.06 1.81
CA LEU A 66 3.54 -15.72 0.41
C LEU A 66 2.60 -16.54 -0.48
N ARG A 67 2.53 -17.85 -0.29
CA ARG A 67 1.61 -18.72 -1.05
C ARG A 67 0.15 -18.30 -0.89
N ASN A 68 -0.29 -17.97 0.33
CA ASN A 68 -1.66 -17.51 0.58
C ASN A 68 -1.96 -16.19 -0.16
N ILE A 69 -1.01 -15.24 -0.20
CA ILE A 69 -1.17 -13.98 -0.95
C ILE A 69 -1.31 -14.28 -2.45
N LEU A 70 -0.43 -15.14 -2.99
CA LEU A 70 -0.44 -15.49 -4.41
C LEU A 70 -1.71 -16.25 -4.81
N GLU A 71 -2.21 -17.14 -3.96
CA GLU A 71 -3.46 -17.87 -4.17
C GLU A 71 -4.65 -16.90 -4.25
N LYS A 72 -4.76 -15.96 -3.30
CA LYS A 72 -5.83 -14.97 -3.29
C LYS A 72 -5.78 -14.05 -4.50
N ALA A 73 -4.59 -13.63 -4.91
CA ALA A 73 -4.40 -12.86 -6.14
C ALA A 73 -4.86 -13.66 -7.38
N ARG A 74 -4.51 -14.96 -7.47
CA ARG A 74 -4.92 -15.84 -8.56
C ARG A 74 -6.43 -16.06 -8.65
N LEU A 75 -7.12 -16.08 -7.50
CA LEU A 75 -8.58 -16.19 -7.43
C LEU A 75 -9.30 -14.87 -7.78
N GLY A 76 -8.56 -13.80 -8.10
CA GLY A 76 -9.14 -12.47 -8.36
C GLY A 76 -9.50 -11.69 -7.10
N GLU A 77 -9.20 -12.22 -5.91
CA GLU A 77 -9.45 -11.59 -4.61
C GLU A 77 -8.32 -10.59 -4.26
N ALA A 78 -8.11 -9.59 -5.11
CA ALA A 78 -6.99 -8.65 -5.01
C ALA A 78 -6.98 -7.86 -3.68
N THR A 79 -8.15 -7.45 -3.17
CA THR A 79 -8.28 -6.74 -1.89
C THR A 79 -7.90 -7.63 -0.71
N GLN A 80 -8.22 -8.93 -0.76
CA GLN A 80 -7.85 -9.92 0.25
C GLN A 80 -6.35 -10.23 0.21
N ALA A 81 -5.77 -10.38 -0.99
CA ALA A 81 -4.33 -10.56 -1.16
C ALA A 81 -3.55 -9.36 -0.57
N CYS A 82 -4.00 -8.14 -0.86
CA CYS A 82 -3.45 -6.91 -0.28
C CYS A 82 -3.58 -6.87 1.25
N LYS A 83 -4.72 -7.34 1.79
CA LYS A 83 -4.94 -7.44 3.25
C LYS A 83 -3.95 -8.39 3.93
N LEU A 84 -3.73 -9.58 3.37
CA LEU A 84 -2.76 -10.53 3.90
C LEU A 84 -1.35 -9.93 3.91
N HIS A 85 -0.99 -9.20 2.84
CA HIS A 85 0.27 -8.47 2.80
C HIS A 85 0.36 -7.39 3.88
N LEU A 86 -0.72 -6.63 4.12
CA LEU A 86 -0.78 -5.65 5.21
C LEU A 86 -0.53 -6.31 6.57
N PHE A 87 -1.16 -7.46 6.85
CA PHE A 87 -0.98 -8.17 8.13
C PHE A 87 0.47 -8.59 8.34
N TYR A 88 1.14 -9.03 7.28
CA TYR A 88 2.57 -9.32 7.31
C TYR A 88 3.40 -8.05 7.62
N VAL A 89 3.21 -6.96 6.86
CA VAL A 89 4.01 -5.73 7.02
C VAL A 89 3.77 -5.04 8.36
N SER A 90 2.54 -5.09 8.87
CA SER A 90 2.16 -4.48 10.15
C SER A 90 2.42 -5.39 11.36
N LYS A 91 2.79 -6.66 11.14
CA LYS A 91 2.92 -7.71 12.16
C LYS A 91 1.69 -7.80 13.08
N ARG A 92 0.50 -7.48 12.55
CA ARG A 92 -0.74 -7.39 13.31
C ARG A 92 -1.94 -7.86 12.49
N GLY A 93 -2.84 -8.58 13.14
CA GLY A 93 -4.19 -8.82 12.61
C GLY A 93 -5.07 -7.61 12.90
N TYR A 94 -5.61 -6.99 11.85
CA TYR A 94 -6.71 -6.02 12.00
C TYR A 94 -8.03 -6.75 11.81
N LYS A 95 -9.07 -6.33 12.55
CA LYS A 95 -10.46 -6.71 12.27
C LYS A 95 -10.93 -5.95 11.03
N LEU A 96 -10.48 -6.42 9.87
CA LEU A 96 -10.77 -5.83 8.57
C LEU A 96 -11.24 -6.91 7.61
N ASP A 97 -12.41 -6.69 7.01
CA ASP A 97 -12.95 -7.60 6.01
C ASP A 97 -12.13 -7.51 4.72
N GLU A 98 -11.91 -6.30 4.21
CA GLU A 98 -11.09 -6.03 3.03
C GLU A 98 -10.45 -4.62 3.04
N ILE A 99 -9.42 -4.43 2.21
CA ILE A 99 -8.84 -3.10 1.98
C ILE A 99 -9.55 -2.42 0.81
N THR A 100 -10.23 -1.31 1.08
CA THR A 100 -11.05 -0.60 0.09
C THR A 100 -10.35 0.65 -0.49
N HIS A 101 -9.26 1.10 0.13
CA HIS A 101 -8.50 2.27 -0.34
C HIS A 101 -6.98 2.11 -0.13
N PRO A 102 -6.11 2.50 -1.08
CA PRO A 102 -4.65 2.43 -0.90
C PRO A 102 -4.13 3.21 0.31
N LEU A 103 -4.66 4.42 0.53
CA LEU A 103 -4.32 5.22 1.72
C LEU A 103 -4.65 4.52 3.04
N GLN A 104 -5.63 3.62 3.08
CA GLN A 104 -5.92 2.81 4.26
C GLN A 104 -4.76 1.86 4.58
N PHE A 105 -4.19 1.19 3.56
CA PHE A 105 -3.01 0.35 3.72
C PHE A 105 -1.85 1.15 4.31
N VAL A 106 -1.52 2.29 3.68
CA VAL A 106 -0.38 3.14 4.10
C VAL A 106 -0.57 3.62 5.54
N ARG A 107 -1.78 4.10 5.89
CA ARG A 107 -2.09 4.58 7.23
C ARG A 107 -1.92 3.48 8.28
N LEU A 108 -2.48 2.29 8.04
CA LEU A 108 -2.40 1.18 8.99
C LEU A 108 -0.96 0.68 9.14
N ALA A 109 -0.23 0.50 8.03
CA ALA A 109 1.17 0.11 8.04
C ALA A 109 2.04 1.14 8.80
N PHE A 110 1.83 2.44 8.57
CA PHE A 110 2.57 3.50 9.28
C PHE A 110 2.23 3.55 10.78
N MET A 111 0.95 3.48 11.14
CA MET A 111 0.51 3.52 12.53
C MET A 111 1.08 2.35 13.35
N SER A 112 1.23 1.16 12.73
CA SER A 112 1.86 0.01 13.39
C SER A 112 3.32 0.29 13.79
N ARG A 113 4.11 0.91 12.89
CA ARG A 113 5.51 1.26 13.15
C ARG A 113 5.64 2.32 14.25
N ARG A 114 4.78 3.34 14.21
CA ARG A 114 4.84 4.45 15.19
C ARG A 114 4.54 3.98 16.60
N ARG A 115 3.58 3.06 16.76
CA ARG A 115 3.26 2.48 18.08
C ARG A 115 4.37 1.59 18.59
N LYS A 116 4.92 0.71 17.75
CA LYS A 116 6.07 -0.12 18.14
C LYS A 116 7.22 0.73 18.66
N LYS A 117 7.54 1.83 17.96
CA LYS A 117 8.56 2.79 18.43
C LYS A 117 8.26 3.35 19.82
N ASN A 118 6.99 3.70 20.09
CA ASN A 118 6.59 4.22 21.39
C ASN A 118 6.66 3.15 22.49
N GLU A 119 6.26 1.90 22.20
CA GLU A 119 6.37 0.75 23.13
C GLU A 119 7.84 0.43 23.44
N ASP A 120 8.70 0.39 22.42
CA ASP A 120 10.15 0.18 22.59
C ASP A 120 10.78 1.31 23.44
N THR A 121 10.31 2.55 23.29
CA THR A 121 10.80 3.70 24.08
C THR A 121 10.31 3.64 25.54
N ALA A 122 9.07 3.21 25.78
CA ALA A 122 8.52 3.04 27.13
C ALA A 122 9.25 1.92 27.89
N ASN A 123 9.46 0.76 27.25
CA ASN A 123 10.16 -0.38 27.84
C ASN A 123 11.66 -0.09 28.11
N ALA A 124 12.29 0.81 27.34
CA ALA A 124 13.67 1.24 27.60
C ALA A 124 13.78 2.18 28.81
N GLY A 125 12.73 2.97 29.10
CA GLY A 125 12.67 3.82 30.28
C GLY A 125 12.51 3.04 31.59
N GLU A 126 11.71 1.97 31.58
CA GLU A 126 11.43 1.14 32.78
C GLU A 126 12.58 0.22 33.20
N ASN A 127 13.50 -0.15 32.30
CA ASN A 127 14.67 -0.98 32.62
C ASN A 127 15.90 -0.16 33.09
N SER A 128 15.71 1.12 33.41
CA SER A 128 16.78 2.04 33.82
C SER A 128 16.68 2.46 35.31
N GLU A 129 15.75 1.89 36.08
CA GLU A 129 15.58 2.10 37.53
C GLU A 129 15.93 0.86 38.35
#